data_AF-A0A9P7KS83-F1
#
_entry.id   AF-A0A9P7KS83-F1
#
_cell.length_a   1.000
_cell.length_b   1.000
_cell.length_c   1.000
_cell.angle_alpha   90.00
_cell.angle_beta   90.00
_cell.angle_gamma   90.00
#
_symmetry.space_group_name_H-M   'P 1'
#
loop_
_entity.id
_entity.type
_entity.pdbx_description
1 polymer ?
#
loop_
_entity_poly.entity_id
_entity_poly.type
_entity_poly.pdbx_seq_one_letter_code
_entity_poly.pdbx_strand_id
1 'polypeptide(L)'
;MGGRIDCYLDIVSFFSYVGYIELRSNMDKLAAHGIEVNFIPIFLGAIMNSSGNKPPWTLPAKGKYLNQDSRRSAERLSVPYQGSPPNLFAIAKTVSALRALHFIKDNYPETTFLAAIRFLFHKIWLPPHVNFAEDENLIAALKEATDELDGGSGKKLFSDEDVERIMNGRESMKERVKETTGEALKLGAFGAPWLIATRADGKSDAFFGSDRYHHIYRFLGVPFKDIEILPPSSKLISGVARSLSMQSLELTLIVAATRNMGIGAHGTMPWQGLRKEMKYFARVTTRLPPQTSSPSLNAVIMGRKTWDSIPTKFRPLKDRLNIVISRSAPSTLPETVEPSEPVRVQSLELALQYARTRNDISRVFVIGGAQIYDAALKLPSARRILLTSIERDFDCDTFFPVDLKGGVWRRRSREELQQWTGEEVEEGGQEEAGTKYEFQMWEKVE
;
A
#
# COMPACT_ATOMS: atom_id res chain seq x y z
N MET A 1 11.36 10.11 -30.94
CA MET A 1 11.97 10.54 -29.67
C MET A 1 12.56 9.29 -29.06
N GLY A 2 13.79 9.37 -28.60
CA GLY A 2 14.49 8.23 -28.02
C GLY A 2 15.42 8.75 -26.94
N GLY A 3 15.80 7.88 -26.03
CA GLY A 3 16.75 8.21 -24.98
C GLY A 3 16.85 7.10 -23.96
N ARG A 4 17.66 7.33 -22.94
CA ARG A 4 17.82 6.41 -21.83
C ARG A 4 18.08 7.14 -20.53
N ILE A 5 17.70 6.52 -19.42
CA ILE A 5 18.04 6.92 -18.06
C ILE A 5 18.85 5.79 -17.44
N ASP A 6 20.14 6.02 -17.21
CA ASP A 6 20.98 5.11 -16.42
C ASP A 6 20.94 5.54 -14.96
N CYS A 7 20.39 4.71 -14.09
CA CYS A 7 20.26 4.96 -12.66
C CYS A 7 21.27 4.10 -11.89
N TYR A 8 22.37 4.72 -11.48
CA TYR A 8 23.39 4.11 -10.63
C TYR A 8 22.94 4.17 -9.17
N LEU A 9 22.81 3.00 -8.54
CA LEU A 9 22.22 2.85 -7.22
C LEU A 9 22.92 1.80 -6.37
N ASP A 10 22.73 1.90 -5.05
CA ASP A 10 23.16 0.90 -4.07
C ASP A 10 21.97 0.64 -3.14
N ILE A 11 21.76 -0.62 -2.78
CA ILE A 11 20.66 -1.07 -1.92
C ILE A 11 20.75 -0.48 -0.50
N VAL A 12 21.95 -0.04 -0.06
CA VAL A 12 22.13 0.68 1.23
C VAL A 12 21.80 2.18 1.16
N SER A 13 21.27 2.70 0.06
CA SER A 13 20.77 4.08 0.00
C SER A 13 19.25 4.08 0.00
N PHE A 14 18.64 4.70 1.01
CA PHE A 14 17.19 4.86 1.06
C PHE A 14 16.69 5.72 -0.11
N PHE A 15 17.43 6.78 -0.46
CA PHE A 15 17.05 7.60 -1.61
C PHE A 15 17.24 6.85 -2.93
N SER A 16 18.14 5.86 -2.99
CA SER A 16 18.20 4.95 -4.14
C SER A 16 16.96 4.06 -4.22
N TYR A 17 16.43 3.61 -3.07
CA TYR A 17 15.18 2.87 -3.03
C TYR A 17 14.01 3.72 -3.52
N VAL A 18 13.88 4.94 -3.00
CA VAL A 18 12.87 5.92 -3.44
C VAL A 18 13.00 6.19 -4.95
N GLY A 19 14.21 6.42 -5.44
CA GLY A 19 14.44 6.66 -6.87
C GLY A 19 14.16 5.44 -7.74
N TYR A 20 14.45 4.24 -7.25
CA TYR A 20 14.08 2.99 -7.90
C TYR A 20 12.57 2.88 -8.06
N ILE A 21 11.79 3.10 -7.00
CA ILE A 21 10.34 3.02 -7.04
C ILE A 21 9.74 4.06 -8.00
N GLU A 22 10.20 5.31 -7.96
CA GLU A 22 9.73 6.36 -8.88
C GLU A 22 9.93 5.97 -10.35
N LEU A 23 11.14 5.54 -10.71
CA LEU A 23 11.42 5.13 -12.09
C LEU A 23 10.61 3.89 -12.45
N ARG A 24 10.61 2.88 -11.59
CA ARG A 24 9.90 1.61 -11.81
C ARG A 24 8.41 1.82 -12.08
N SER A 25 7.74 2.70 -11.32
CA SER A 25 6.32 3.04 -11.49
C SER A 25 6.02 3.83 -12.77
N ASN A 26 7.02 4.39 -13.44
CA ASN A 26 6.86 5.16 -14.67
C ASN A 26 7.54 4.51 -15.89
N MET A 27 8.18 3.33 -15.75
CA MET A 27 8.90 2.67 -16.84
C MET A 27 8.05 2.49 -18.09
N ASP A 28 6.80 2.04 -17.97
CA ASP A 28 5.92 1.82 -19.14
C ASP A 28 5.59 3.14 -19.86
N LYS A 29 5.39 4.22 -19.10
CA LYS A 29 5.14 5.56 -19.67
C LYS A 29 6.39 6.10 -20.36
N LEU A 30 7.55 5.92 -19.74
CA LEU A 30 8.84 6.32 -20.29
C LEU A 30 9.14 5.53 -21.57
N ALA A 31 8.90 4.22 -21.58
CA ALA A 31 9.04 3.36 -22.75
C ALA A 31 8.10 3.79 -23.88
N ALA A 32 6.85 4.21 -23.58
CA ALA A 32 5.93 4.76 -24.57
C ALA A 32 6.43 6.07 -25.22
N HIS A 33 7.37 6.77 -24.58
CA HIS A 33 8.10 7.92 -25.13
C HIS A 33 9.45 7.56 -25.76
N GLY A 34 9.77 6.27 -25.90
CA GLY A 34 11.05 5.78 -26.41
C GLY A 34 12.23 5.95 -25.44
N ILE A 35 11.95 6.09 -24.15
CA ILE A 35 12.97 6.21 -23.10
C ILE A 35 13.18 4.86 -22.43
N GLU A 36 14.39 4.32 -22.55
CA GLU A 36 14.83 3.13 -21.82
C GLU A 36 15.27 3.51 -20.39
N VAL A 37 14.99 2.66 -19.41
CA VAL A 37 15.46 2.86 -18.02
C VAL A 37 16.32 1.69 -17.63
N ASN A 38 17.56 1.98 -17.21
CA ASN A 38 18.55 0.98 -16.87
C ASN A 38 19.02 1.19 -15.42
N PHE A 39 18.80 0.21 -14.55
CA PHE A 39 19.28 0.25 -13.16
C PHE A 39 20.63 -0.43 -13.03
N ILE A 40 21.62 0.27 -12.49
CA ILE A 40 23.02 -0.17 -12.44
C ILE A 40 23.46 -0.25 -10.97
N PRO A 41 23.58 -1.47 -10.40
CA PRO A 41 24.12 -1.64 -9.06
C PRO A 41 25.57 -1.14 -8.98
N ILE A 42 25.86 -0.29 -8.00
CA ILE A 42 27.19 0.26 -7.70
C ILE A 42 27.49 0.13 -6.20
N PHE A 43 28.77 0.25 -5.84
CA PHE A 43 29.17 0.27 -4.45
C PHE A 43 29.32 1.71 -3.93
N LEU A 44 28.32 2.19 -3.20
CA LEU A 44 28.25 3.56 -2.67
C LEU A 44 29.42 3.88 -1.74
N GLY A 45 29.90 2.90 -0.96
CA GLY A 45 31.07 3.09 -0.09
C GLY A 45 32.31 3.55 -0.86
N ALA A 46 32.56 3.00 -2.05
CA ALA A 46 33.68 3.41 -2.90
C ALA A 46 33.44 4.78 -3.56
N ILE A 47 32.20 5.10 -3.96
CA ILE A 47 31.85 6.43 -4.47
C ILE A 47 32.17 7.50 -3.42
N MET A 48 31.71 7.32 -2.19
CA MET A 48 31.89 8.29 -1.12
C MET A 48 33.36 8.47 -0.75
N ASN A 49 34.10 7.37 -0.63
CA ASN A 49 35.53 7.42 -0.34
C ASN A 49 36.32 8.16 -1.44
N SER A 50 36.05 7.85 -2.71
CA SER A 50 36.82 8.40 -3.84
C SER A 50 36.45 9.86 -4.17
N SER A 51 35.21 10.27 -3.89
CA SER A 51 34.76 11.66 -4.07
C SER A 51 35.08 12.57 -2.88
N GLY A 52 35.60 12.01 -1.77
CA GLY A 52 35.82 12.75 -0.52
C GLY A 52 34.52 13.10 0.23
N ASN A 53 33.38 12.53 -0.17
CA ASN A 53 32.10 12.78 0.47
C ASN A 53 31.99 11.99 1.79
N LYS A 54 31.21 12.51 2.74
CA LYS A 54 30.91 11.86 4.01
C LYS A 54 29.42 11.56 4.14
N PRO A 55 29.03 10.48 4.84
CA PRO A 55 27.63 10.18 5.02
C PRO A 55 26.89 11.33 5.69
N PRO A 56 25.71 11.72 5.20
CA PRO A 56 25.05 12.93 5.68
C PRO A 56 24.67 12.85 7.16
N TRP A 57 24.40 11.65 7.70
CA TRP A 57 24.11 11.45 9.12
C TRP A 57 25.30 11.66 10.06
N THR A 58 26.54 11.73 9.56
CA THR A 58 27.70 12.07 10.42
C THR A 58 27.64 13.51 10.92
N LEU A 59 26.81 14.36 10.29
CA LEU A 59 26.47 15.70 10.80
C LEU A 59 25.10 15.64 11.49
N PRO A 60 25.00 15.86 12.82
CA PRO A 60 23.74 15.68 13.56
C PRO A 60 22.55 16.46 13.01
N ALA A 61 22.77 17.69 12.53
CA ALA A 61 21.72 18.50 11.93
C ALA A 61 21.11 17.86 10.66
N LYS A 62 21.96 17.29 9.79
CA LYS A 62 21.52 16.54 8.61
C LYS A 62 20.85 15.23 9.00
N GLY A 63 21.36 14.51 9.99
CA GLY A 63 20.72 13.31 10.52
C GLY A 63 19.28 13.55 10.99
N LYS A 64 19.05 14.64 11.75
CA LYS A 64 17.70 15.03 12.20
C LYS A 64 16.77 15.37 11.02
N TYR A 65 17.27 16.10 10.02
CA TYR A 65 16.51 16.44 8.81
C TYR A 65 16.13 15.17 8.03
N LEU A 66 17.08 14.27 7.82
CA LEU A 66 16.88 13.03 7.07
C LEU A 66 15.76 12.17 7.63
N ASN A 67 15.58 12.10 8.95
CA ASN A 67 14.47 11.35 9.54
C ASN A 67 13.09 11.86 9.08
N GLN A 68 12.95 13.18 8.89
CA GLN A 68 11.70 13.78 8.39
C GLN A 68 11.60 13.66 6.87
N ASP A 69 12.70 13.91 6.17
CA ASP A 69 12.73 13.91 4.71
C ASP A 69 12.57 12.52 4.11
N SER A 70 13.13 11.50 4.76
CA SER A 70 12.90 10.10 4.40
C SER A 70 11.43 9.71 4.52
N ARG A 71 10.73 10.18 5.57
CA ARG A 71 9.27 9.96 5.71
C ARG A 71 8.50 10.62 4.59
N ARG A 72 8.76 11.90 4.29
CA ARG A 72 8.11 12.61 3.18
C ARG A 72 8.37 11.93 1.83
N SER A 73 9.60 11.47 1.61
CA SER A 73 10.01 10.77 0.39
C SER A 73 9.31 9.42 0.25
N ALA A 74 9.18 8.67 1.34
CA ALA A 74 8.40 7.44 1.39
C ALA A 74 6.92 7.69 1.16
N GLU A 75 6.32 8.65 1.87
CA GLU A 75 4.91 9.03 1.76
C GLU A 75 4.54 9.44 0.33
N ARG A 76 5.41 10.23 -0.34
CA ARG A 76 5.23 10.65 -1.73
C ARG A 76 5.08 9.48 -2.69
N LEU A 77 5.79 8.38 -2.42
CA LEU A 77 5.83 7.19 -3.27
C LEU A 77 5.13 5.98 -2.68
N SER A 78 4.45 6.12 -1.54
CA SER A 78 3.76 5.02 -0.87
C SER A 78 4.67 3.88 -0.43
N VAL A 79 5.96 4.17 -0.25
CA VAL A 79 6.93 3.19 0.24
C VAL A 79 6.73 3.07 1.75
N PRO A 80 6.44 1.88 2.31
CA PRO A 80 6.33 1.75 3.74
C PRO A 80 7.70 2.05 4.37
N TYR A 81 7.73 2.97 5.33
CA TYR A 81 8.95 3.40 6.01
C TYR A 81 8.70 3.54 7.51
N GLN A 82 9.39 2.72 8.31
CA GLN A 82 9.25 2.68 9.76
C GLN A 82 10.49 3.22 10.49
N GLY A 83 11.36 3.92 9.76
CA GLY A 83 12.63 4.44 10.26
C GLY A 83 13.82 3.75 9.62
N SER A 84 14.99 4.37 9.80
CA SER A 84 16.25 3.81 9.31
C SER A 84 16.68 2.61 10.17
N PRO A 85 17.42 1.64 9.59
CA PRO A 85 17.95 0.53 10.35
C PRO A 85 18.79 1.00 11.55
N PRO A 86 18.72 0.32 12.72
CA PRO A 86 19.39 0.75 13.95
C PRO A 86 20.91 0.88 13.81
N ASN A 87 21.54 0.02 13.00
CA ASN A 87 22.97 0.05 12.72
C ASN A 87 23.22 0.09 11.20
N LEU A 88 23.05 1.27 10.62
CA LEU A 88 23.25 1.48 9.19
C LEU A 88 24.69 1.16 8.73
N PHE A 89 25.70 1.34 9.60
CA PHE A 89 27.09 1.00 9.28
C PHE A 89 27.32 -0.51 9.11
N ALA A 90 26.68 -1.34 9.94
CA ALA A 90 26.75 -2.79 9.78
C ALA A 90 26.09 -3.25 8.48
N ILE A 91 24.98 -2.62 8.11
CA ILE A 91 24.17 -2.93 6.92
C ILE A 91 24.79 -2.35 5.64
N ALA A 92 25.69 -1.38 5.73
CA ALA A 92 26.38 -0.75 4.59
C ALA A 92 27.36 -1.66 3.85
N LYS A 93 27.57 -2.90 4.30
CA LYS A 93 28.42 -3.88 3.62
C LYS A 93 27.61 -4.65 2.57
N THR A 94 27.35 -4.01 1.43
CA THR A 94 26.47 -4.56 0.37
C THR A 94 27.20 -5.31 -0.74
N VAL A 95 28.53 -5.46 -0.69
CA VAL A 95 29.34 -5.97 -1.81
C VAL A 95 28.87 -7.35 -2.32
N SER A 96 28.57 -8.30 -1.42
CA SER A 96 28.09 -9.64 -1.80
C SER A 96 26.73 -9.55 -2.52
N ALA A 97 25.79 -8.79 -1.98
CA ALA A 97 24.48 -8.56 -2.58
C ALA A 97 24.56 -7.81 -3.93
N LEU A 98 25.44 -6.82 -4.06
CA LEU A 98 25.65 -6.09 -5.31
C LEU A 98 26.20 -7.02 -6.41
N ARG A 99 27.14 -7.90 -6.07
CA ARG A 99 27.64 -8.93 -6.99
C ARG A 99 26.54 -9.89 -7.43
N ALA A 100 25.69 -10.33 -6.48
CA ALA A 100 24.54 -11.18 -6.79
C ALA A 100 23.57 -10.48 -7.73
N LEU A 101 23.29 -9.18 -7.53
CA LEU A 101 22.43 -8.39 -8.41
C LEU A 101 23.00 -8.26 -9.83
N HIS A 102 24.32 -8.09 -10.00
CA HIS A 102 24.94 -8.12 -11.33
C HIS A 102 24.82 -9.50 -11.98
N PHE A 103 25.06 -10.57 -11.22
CA PHE A 103 24.87 -11.93 -11.74
C PHE A 103 23.43 -12.19 -12.18
N ILE A 104 22.46 -11.78 -11.36
CA ILE A 104 21.03 -11.88 -11.67
C ILE A 104 20.72 -11.11 -12.96
N LYS A 105 21.19 -9.87 -13.06
CA LYS A 105 20.98 -9.01 -14.23
C LYS A 105 21.50 -9.62 -15.53
N ASP A 106 22.66 -10.27 -15.48
CA ASP A 106 23.29 -10.83 -16.68
C ASP A 106 22.73 -12.21 -17.09
N ASN A 107 22.04 -12.93 -16.19
CA ASN A 107 21.66 -14.34 -16.40
C ASN A 107 20.16 -14.65 -16.30
N TYR A 108 19.34 -13.71 -15.83
CA TYR A 108 17.90 -13.90 -15.62
C TYR A 108 17.10 -12.83 -16.38
N PRO A 109 15.79 -13.04 -16.62
CA PRO A 109 14.95 -12.04 -17.24
C PRO A 109 15.00 -10.69 -16.51
N GLU A 110 14.89 -9.59 -17.26
CA GLU A 110 14.92 -8.23 -16.68
C GLU A 110 13.87 -8.06 -15.57
N THR A 111 12.66 -8.59 -15.75
CA THR A 111 11.60 -8.56 -14.75
C THR A 111 12.00 -9.25 -13.44
N THR A 112 12.75 -10.36 -13.52
CA THR A 112 13.31 -11.05 -12.35
C THR A 112 14.36 -10.20 -11.64
N PHE A 113 15.25 -9.54 -12.38
CA PHE A 113 16.24 -8.62 -11.82
C PHE A 113 15.56 -7.43 -11.10
N LEU A 114 14.57 -6.81 -11.74
CA LEU A 114 13.80 -5.70 -11.17
C LEU A 114 13.08 -6.12 -9.87
N ALA A 115 12.43 -7.29 -9.87
CA ALA A 115 11.78 -7.78 -8.67
C ALA A 115 12.81 -8.09 -7.55
N ALA A 116 13.94 -8.71 -7.90
CA ALA A 116 14.99 -9.05 -6.95
C ALA A 116 15.61 -7.81 -6.29
N ILE A 117 15.96 -6.78 -7.06
CA ILE A 117 16.55 -5.56 -6.48
C ILE A 117 15.55 -4.83 -5.57
N ARG A 118 14.26 -4.78 -5.96
CA ARG A 118 13.20 -4.23 -5.11
C ARG A 118 13.07 -5.00 -3.81
N PHE A 119 13.14 -6.32 -3.87
CA PHE A 119 13.06 -7.17 -2.69
C PHE A 119 14.25 -6.97 -1.74
N LEU A 120 15.47 -6.83 -2.26
CA LEU A 120 16.65 -6.54 -1.42
C LEU A 120 16.58 -5.13 -0.80
N PHE A 121 16.11 -4.13 -1.53
CA PHE A 121 15.80 -2.82 -0.94
C PHE A 121 14.80 -2.94 0.20
N HIS A 122 13.71 -3.69 -0.02
CA HIS A 122 12.66 -3.90 0.99
C HIS A 122 13.25 -4.53 2.26
N LYS A 123 14.05 -5.58 2.14
CA LYS A 123 14.68 -6.27 3.27
C LYS A 123 15.66 -5.39 4.05
N ILE A 124 16.39 -4.47 3.39
CA ILE A 124 17.24 -3.50 4.10
C ILE A 124 16.39 -2.46 4.83
N TRP A 125 15.41 -1.87 4.14
CA TRP A 125 14.78 -0.62 4.59
C TRP A 125 13.47 -0.79 5.36
N LEU A 126 12.90 -1.99 5.40
CA LEU A 126 11.70 -2.29 6.19
C LEU A 126 12.01 -3.32 7.29
N PRO A 127 11.37 -3.20 8.47
CA PRO A 127 11.47 -4.20 9.51
C PRO A 127 10.88 -5.57 9.10
N PRO A 128 11.51 -6.69 9.50
CA PRO A 128 12.81 -6.75 10.18
C PRO A 128 13.96 -6.43 9.20
N HIS A 129 14.79 -5.45 9.56
CA HIS A 129 15.92 -5.02 8.73
C HIS A 129 16.96 -6.13 8.62
N VAL A 130 17.32 -6.51 7.39
CA VAL A 130 18.27 -7.57 7.11
C VAL A 130 19.65 -6.99 6.78
N ASN A 131 20.68 -7.55 7.40
CA ASN A 131 22.07 -7.24 7.10
C ASN A 131 22.63 -8.24 6.08
N PHE A 132 22.90 -7.76 4.86
CA PHE A 132 23.50 -8.57 3.78
C PHE A 132 25.03 -8.63 3.80
N ALA A 133 25.67 -8.23 4.90
CA ALA A 133 27.09 -8.50 5.11
C ALA A 133 27.38 -10.01 5.22
N GLU A 134 26.43 -10.76 5.79
CA GLU A 134 26.51 -12.21 5.98
C GLU A 134 25.77 -12.93 4.84
N ASP A 135 26.42 -13.92 4.24
CA ASP A 135 25.89 -14.59 3.06
C ASP A 135 24.66 -15.45 3.38
N GLU A 136 24.53 -15.98 4.59
CA GLU A 136 23.35 -16.72 5.05
C GLU A 136 22.09 -15.87 4.95
N ASN A 137 22.19 -14.58 5.29
CA ASN A 137 21.07 -13.64 5.21
C ASN A 137 20.70 -13.33 3.76
N LEU A 138 21.70 -13.23 2.87
CA LEU A 138 21.47 -13.03 1.44
C LEU A 138 20.82 -14.27 0.81
N ILE A 139 21.30 -15.47 1.14
CA ILE A 139 20.69 -16.74 0.72
C ILE A 139 19.23 -16.81 1.16
N ALA A 140 18.96 -16.54 2.44
CA ALA A 140 17.60 -16.56 2.96
C ALA A 140 16.68 -15.57 2.22
N ALA A 141 17.15 -14.34 2.00
CA ALA A 141 16.38 -13.34 1.26
C ALA A 141 16.13 -13.75 -0.20
N LEU A 142 17.11 -14.33 -0.90
CA LEU A 142 16.91 -14.80 -2.27
C LEU A 142 15.89 -15.95 -2.34
N LYS A 143 15.89 -16.87 -1.37
CA LYS A 143 14.91 -17.98 -1.28
C LYS A 143 13.49 -17.51 -0.99
N GLU A 144 13.35 -16.37 -0.32
CA GLU A 144 12.07 -15.73 0.02
C GLU A 144 11.59 -14.76 -1.06
N ALA A 145 12.45 -14.35 -2.01
CA ALA A 145 12.12 -13.31 -2.96
C ALA A 145 10.95 -13.73 -3.87
N THR A 146 9.93 -12.88 -3.97
CA THR A 146 8.75 -13.06 -4.81
C THR A 146 8.52 -11.87 -5.74
N ASP A 147 7.65 -12.07 -6.72
CA ASP A 147 7.15 -11.01 -7.61
C ASP A 147 6.04 -10.14 -6.99
N GLU A 148 5.59 -10.43 -5.76
CA GLU A 148 4.44 -9.80 -5.11
C GLU A 148 4.60 -8.28 -4.99
N LEU A 149 5.79 -7.81 -4.64
CA LEU A 149 6.04 -6.38 -4.50
C LEU A 149 5.80 -5.64 -5.81
N ASP A 150 6.09 -6.27 -6.95
CA ASP A 150 5.85 -5.73 -8.30
C ASP A 150 4.44 -6.03 -8.83
N GLY A 151 3.49 -6.42 -7.97
CA GLY A 151 2.10 -6.70 -8.33
C GLY A 151 1.89 -8.08 -8.95
N GLY A 152 2.88 -8.97 -8.84
CA GLY A 152 2.79 -10.36 -9.27
C GLY A 152 1.97 -11.24 -8.32
N SER A 153 1.91 -12.54 -8.62
CA SER A 153 1.03 -13.49 -7.91
C SER A 153 1.59 -14.00 -6.57
N GLY A 154 2.74 -13.48 -6.12
CA GLY A 154 3.50 -14.06 -5.01
C GLY A 154 4.35 -15.26 -5.41
N LYS A 155 4.65 -15.38 -6.70
CA LYS A 155 5.50 -16.47 -7.22
C LYS A 155 6.94 -16.22 -6.77
N LYS A 156 7.61 -17.27 -6.29
CA LYS A 156 9.05 -17.23 -6.00
C LYS A 156 9.85 -16.85 -7.25
N LEU A 157 10.81 -15.95 -7.08
CA LEU A 157 11.71 -15.53 -8.15
C LEU A 157 12.76 -16.58 -8.49
N PHE A 158 13.20 -17.35 -7.47
CA PHE A 158 14.32 -18.28 -7.58
C PHE A 158 13.96 -19.63 -6.93
N SER A 159 14.31 -20.72 -7.60
CA SER A 159 14.38 -22.06 -6.98
C SER A 159 15.61 -22.16 -6.05
N ASP A 160 15.70 -23.24 -5.25
CA ASP A 160 16.91 -23.48 -4.43
C ASP A 160 18.18 -23.63 -5.30
N GLU A 161 18.06 -24.25 -6.48
CA GLU A 161 19.13 -24.39 -7.46
C GLU A 161 19.55 -23.03 -8.06
N ASP A 162 18.57 -22.16 -8.35
CA ASP A 162 18.85 -20.79 -8.82
C ASP A 162 19.60 -19.99 -7.76
N VAL A 163 19.23 -20.11 -6.48
CA VAL A 163 19.91 -19.42 -5.38
C VAL A 163 21.35 -19.90 -5.26
N GLU A 164 21.60 -21.21 -5.32
CA GLU A 164 22.96 -21.76 -5.32
C GLU A 164 23.76 -21.24 -6.53
N ARG A 165 23.16 -21.22 -7.73
CA ARG A 165 23.78 -20.69 -8.94
C ARG A 165 24.11 -19.20 -8.82
N ILE A 166 23.20 -18.39 -8.28
CA ILE A 166 23.39 -16.96 -8.07
C ILE A 166 24.53 -16.73 -7.09
N MET A 167 24.53 -17.46 -5.97
CA MET A 167 25.55 -17.34 -4.96
C MET A 167 26.91 -17.73 -5.54
N ASN A 168 27.06 -18.88 -6.17
CA ASN A 168 28.35 -19.26 -6.77
C ASN A 168 28.79 -18.30 -7.88
N GLY A 169 27.84 -17.85 -8.72
CA GLY A 169 28.08 -16.94 -9.81
C GLY A 169 28.53 -15.53 -9.39
N ARG A 170 28.05 -15.04 -8.24
CA ARG A 170 28.37 -13.69 -7.74
C ARG A 170 29.87 -13.46 -7.58
N GLU A 171 30.67 -14.51 -7.30
CA GLU A 171 32.12 -14.36 -7.12
C GLU A 171 32.82 -13.85 -8.38
N SER A 172 32.28 -14.15 -9.56
CA SER A 172 32.80 -13.64 -10.84
C SER A 172 32.45 -12.16 -11.10
N MET A 173 31.53 -11.57 -10.33
CA MET A 173 31.01 -10.21 -10.56
C MET A 173 31.82 -9.11 -9.85
N LYS A 174 32.97 -9.45 -9.25
CA LYS A 174 33.83 -8.48 -8.55
C LYS A 174 34.28 -7.33 -9.46
N GLU A 175 34.85 -7.65 -10.62
CA GLU A 175 35.34 -6.61 -11.53
C GLU A 175 34.17 -5.83 -12.13
N ARG A 176 33.02 -6.48 -12.41
CA ARG A 176 31.82 -5.81 -12.88
C ARG A 176 31.34 -4.71 -11.93
N VAL A 177 31.25 -5.00 -10.62
CA VAL A 177 30.89 -3.98 -9.60
C VAL A 177 31.89 -2.83 -9.59
N LYS A 178 33.18 -3.13 -9.70
CA LYS A 178 34.25 -2.13 -9.72
C LYS A 178 34.20 -1.25 -10.96
N GLU A 179 33.94 -1.84 -12.13
CA GLU A 179 33.78 -1.15 -13.41
C GLU A 179 32.60 -0.19 -13.36
N THR A 180 31.39 -0.66 -13.01
CA THR A 180 30.19 0.21 -12.97
C THR A 180 30.30 1.30 -11.92
N THR A 181 30.93 1.01 -10.78
CA THR A 181 31.23 2.03 -9.75
C THR A 181 32.25 3.05 -10.25
N GLY A 182 33.28 2.60 -10.97
CA GLY A 182 34.28 3.46 -11.59
C GLY A 182 33.72 4.34 -12.71
N GLU A 183 32.77 3.82 -13.49
CA GLU A 183 32.02 4.59 -14.48
C GLU A 183 31.20 5.71 -13.82
N ALA A 184 30.45 5.40 -12.77
CA ALA A 184 29.71 6.41 -12.01
C ALA A 184 30.64 7.52 -11.48
N LEU A 185 31.83 7.17 -10.99
CA LEU A 185 32.85 8.15 -10.56
C LEU A 185 33.35 9.03 -11.72
N LYS A 186 33.66 8.43 -12.88
CA LYS A 186 34.06 9.20 -14.08
C LYS A 186 32.98 10.17 -14.54
N LEU A 187 31.72 9.81 -14.30
CA LEU A 187 30.54 10.63 -14.55
C LEU A 187 30.25 11.66 -13.45
N GLY A 188 31.11 11.78 -12.43
CA GLY A 188 31.03 12.79 -11.38
C GLY A 188 30.21 12.39 -10.16
N ALA A 189 29.83 11.11 -10.03
CA ALA A 189 29.04 10.67 -8.88
C ALA A 189 29.78 10.90 -7.55
N PHE A 190 29.09 11.54 -6.61
CA PHE A 190 29.54 11.72 -5.23
C PHE A 190 28.59 11.08 -4.21
N GLY A 191 27.53 10.43 -4.67
CA GLY A 191 26.53 9.73 -3.86
C GLY A 191 25.59 8.91 -4.75
N ALA A 192 24.54 8.33 -4.15
CA ALA A 192 23.52 7.56 -4.86
C ALA A 192 22.10 7.90 -4.39
N PRO A 193 21.08 7.92 -5.28
CA PRO A 193 21.18 7.52 -6.68
C PRO A 193 21.83 8.60 -7.53
N TRP A 194 22.57 8.18 -8.55
CA TRP A 194 23.17 9.03 -9.57
C TRP A 194 22.58 8.66 -10.92
N LEU A 195 22.01 9.63 -11.63
CA LEU A 195 21.26 9.39 -12.85
C LEU A 195 21.93 10.09 -14.03
N ILE A 196 22.11 9.37 -15.13
CA ILE A 196 22.50 9.95 -16.42
C ILE A 196 21.32 9.84 -17.38
N ALA A 197 20.80 10.98 -17.81
CA ALA A 197 19.81 11.03 -18.87
C ALA A 197 20.53 11.27 -20.20
N THR A 198 20.29 10.44 -21.21
CA THR A 198 20.87 10.58 -22.54
C THR A 198 19.77 10.67 -23.58
N ARG A 199 19.82 11.68 -24.45
CA ARG A 199 18.88 11.89 -25.54
C ARG A 199 19.28 11.11 -26.79
N ALA A 200 18.35 10.96 -27.72
CA ALA A 200 18.60 10.33 -29.03
C ALA A 200 19.71 11.01 -29.86
N ASP A 201 20.01 12.30 -29.63
CA ASP A 201 21.11 13.01 -30.30
C ASP A 201 22.47 12.79 -29.63
N GLY A 202 22.54 11.90 -28.63
CA GLY A 202 23.75 11.55 -27.89
C GLY A 202 24.12 12.52 -26.77
N LYS A 203 23.38 13.62 -26.59
CA LYS A 203 23.63 14.54 -25.47
C LYS A 203 23.18 13.91 -24.16
N SER A 204 24.05 13.99 -23.16
CA SER A 204 23.78 13.49 -21.80
C SER A 204 23.92 14.58 -20.74
N ASP A 205 23.20 14.40 -19.63
CA ASP A 205 23.28 15.25 -18.44
C ASP A 205 23.12 14.40 -17.17
N ALA A 206 23.71 14.88 -16.07
CA ALA A 206 23.81 14.15 -14.81
C ALA A 206 22.93 14.76 -13.71
N PHE A 207 22.28 13.91 -12.93
CA PHE A 207 21.37 14.29 -11.84
C PHE A 207 21.65 13.46 -10.59
N PHE A 208 21.58 14.11 -9.43
CA PHE A 208 21.76 13.47 -8.13
C PHE A 208 20.48 13.49 -7.31
N GLY A 209 20.15 12.36 -6.68
CA GLY A 209 19.02 12.23 -5.77
C GLY A 209 17.74 11.70 -6.43
N SER A 210 16.72 11.45 -5.61
CA SER A 210 15.41 10.92 -6.03
C SER A 210 14.35 12.01 -6.20
N ASP A 211 14.79 13.25 -6.38
CA ASP A 211 13.98 14.47 -6.35
C ASP A 211 14.29 15.41 -7.54
N ARG A 212 14.87 14.86 -8.63
CA ARG A 212 15.25 15.59 -9.85
C ARG A 212 14.52 15.14 -11.12
N TYR A 213 13.51 14.28 -11.00
CA TYR A 213 12.83 13.68 -12.15
C TYR A 213 12.18 14.70 -13.09
N HIS A 214 11.63 15.80 -12.58
CA HIS A 214 11.13 16.90 -13.40
C HIS A 214 12.20 17.54 -14.30
N HIS A 215 13.44 17.65 -13.82
CA HIS A 215 14.57 18.10 -14.64
C HIS A 215 14.96 17.05 -15.68
N ILE A 216 15.00 15.77 -15.30
CA ILE A 216 15.28 14.65 -16.21
C ILE A 216 14.27 14.60 -17.35
N TYR A 217 12.96 14.66 -17.03
CA TYR A 217 11.89 14.63 -18.03
C TYR A 217 11.93 15.85 -18.95
N ARG A 218 12.18 17.03 -18.40
CA ARG A 218 12.40 18.25 -19.20
C ARG A 218 13.59 18.10 -20.15
N PHE A 219 14.71 17.56 -19.68
CA PHE A 219 15.90 17.33 -20.50
C PHE A 219 15.64 16.34 -21.63
N LEU A 220 14.91 15.25 -21.34
CA LEU A 220 14.54 14.23 -22.33
C LEU A 220 13.38 14.64 -23.26
N GLY A 221 12.73 15.77 -23.00
CA GLY A 221 11.55 16.21 -23.75
C GLY A 221 10.30 15.37 -23.49
N VAL A 222 10.24 14.66 -22.35
CA VAL A 222 9.07 13.89 -21.92
C VAL A 222 8.05 14.85 -21.30
N PRO A 223 6.80 14.91 -21.77
CA PRO A 223 5.77 15.73 -21.16
C PRO A 223 5.42 15.21 -19.77
N PHE A 224 5.37 16.11 -18.80
CA PHE A 224 5.05 15.77 -17.41
C PHE A 224 4.31 16.91 -16.72
N LYS A 225 3.70 16.59 -15.58
CA LYS A 225 3.09 17.56 -14.67
C LYS A 225 3.90 17.55 -13.38
N ASP A 226 4.56 18.66 -13.10
CA ASP A 226 5.50 18.80 -11.97
C ASP A 226 4.76 18.94 -10.64
N ILE A 227 4.40 20.18 -10.30
CA ILE A 227 3.63 20.56 -9.12
C ILE A 227 2.52 21.48 -9.61
N GLU A 228 1.27 21.14 -9.32
CA GLU A 228 0.12 21.99 -9.60
C GLU A 228 -0.53 22.40 -8.27
N ILE A 229 -0.61 23.71 -8.04
CA ILE A 229 -1.38 24.27 -6.94
C ILE A 229 -2.82 24.41 -7.42
N LEU A 230 -3.73 23.69 -6.79
CA LEU A 230 -5.15 23.73 -7.09
C LEU A 230 -5.84 24.86 -6.31
N PRO A 231 -6.89 25.51 -6.88
CA PRO A 231 -7.64 26.52 -6.14
C PRO A 231 -8.31 25.92 -4.91
N PRO A 232 -8.61 26.72 -3.86
CA PRO A 232 -9.33 26.23 -2.68
C PRO A 232 -10.70 25.69 -3.11
N SER A 233 -10.89 24.37 -3.06
CA SER A 233 -12.20 23.77 -3.36
C SER A 233 -12.92 23.39 -2.05
N SER A 234 -14.18 23.82 -1.93
CA SER A 234 -15.09 23.37 -0.86
C SER A 234 -15.45 21.88 -0.95
N LYS A 235 -15.04 21.20 -2.03
CA LYS A 235 -14.96 19.75 -2.14
C LYS A 235 -13.49 19.35 -1.97
N LEU A 236 -13.15 18.66 -0.88
CA LEU A 236 -11.84 18.05 -0.69
C LEU A 236 -11.44 17.30 -1.96
N ILE A 237 -10.31 17.71 -2.55
CA ILE A 237 -9.77 17.13 -3.78
C ILE A 237 -9.33 15.71 -3.46
N SER A 238 -10.19 14.74 -3.79
CA SER A 238 -9.90 13.30 -3.81
C SER A 238 -8.93 12.89 -4.95
N GLY A 239 -8.16 13.85 -5.49
CA GLY A 239 -7.45 13.71 -6.77
C GLY A 239 -5.92 13.82 -6.73
N VAL A 240 -5.29 14.20 -5.61
CA VAL A 240 -3.80 14.29 -5.52
C VAL A 240 -3.25 13.21 -4.58
N ALA A 241 -3.70 11.99 -4.82
CA ALA A 241 -3.11 10.76 -4.31
C ALA A 241 -3.11 9.73 -5.44
N ARG A 242 -2.40 10.03 -6.54
CA ARG A 242 -2.31 9.15 -7.70
C ARG A 242 -0.86 8.73 -7.96
N SER A 243 -0.35 7.92 -7.04
CA SER A 243 0.47 6.73 -7.33
C SER A 243 0.72 5.98 -6.02
N LEU A 244 -0.36 5.57 -5.35
CA LEU A 244 -0.31 4.57 -4.29
C LEU A 244 -0.58 3.23 -4.95
N SER A 245 0.49 2.49 -5.26
CA SER A 245 0.46 1.02 -5.15
C SER A 245 0.42 0.64 -3.66
N MET A 246 -0.58 1.17 -2.95
CA MET A 246 -1.16 0.52 -1.80
C MET A 246 -2.11 -0.51 -2.38
N GLN A 247 -2.24 -1.66 -1.75
CA GLN A 247 -3.51 -2.37 -1.85
C GLN A 247 -4.60 -1.32 -1.55
N SER A 248 -5.41 -1.00 -2.55
CA SER A 248 -6.50 -0.06 -2.37
C SER A 248 -7.35 -0.61 -1.24
N LEU A 249 -7.47 0.10 -0.11
CA LEU A 249 -8.38 -0.30 0.96
C LEU A 249 -9.79 -0.31 0.38
N GLU A 250 -10.26 -1.50 0.03
CA GLU A 250 -11.62 -1.72 -0.42
C GLU A 250 -12.57 -1.58 0.76
N LEU A 251 -13.58 -0.74 0.60
CA LEU A 251 -14.63 -0.59 1.59
C LEU A 251 -15.74 -1.58 1.30
N THR A 252 -16.08 -2.35 2.32
CA THR A 252 -17.27 -3.18 2.33
C THR A 252 -18.31 -2.52 3.24
N LEU A 253 -19.43 -2.10 2.68
CA LEU A 253 -20.57 -1.65 3.47
C LEU A 253 -21.34 -2.91 3.91
N ILE A 254 -21.68 -3.04 5.18
CA ILE A 254 -22.51 -4.16 5.66
C ILE A 254 -23.74 -3.60 6.36
N VAL A 255 -24.92 -3.95 5.88
CA VAL A 255 -26.18 -3.32 6.27
C VAL A 255 -27.34 -4.31 6.19
N ALA A 256 -28.24 -4.25 7.16
CA ALA A 256 -29.56 -4.86 7.05
C ALA A 256 -30.59 -3.78 6.70
N ALA A 257 -31.42 -4.02 5.68
CA ALA A 257 -32.39 -3.05 5.20
C ALA A 257 -33.67 -3.71 4.69
N THR A 258 -34.80 -3.01 4.81
CA THR A 258 -36.09 -3.44 4.22
C THR A 258 -36.04 -3.39 2.69
N ARG A 259 -37.09 -3.89 2.03
CA ARG A 259 -37.27 -3.78 0.55
C ARG A 259 -37.15 -2.34 0.02
N ASN A 260 -37.55 -1.36 0.84
CA ASN A 260 -37.46 0.07 0.53
C ASN A 260 -36.17 0.72 1.07
N MET A 261 -35.14 -0.09 1.38
CA MET A 261 -33.86 0.33 1.95
C MET A 261 -33.98 1.00 3.33
N GLY A 262 -35.04 0.75 4.09
CA GLY A 262 -35.20 1.25 5.46
C GLY A 262 -34.28 0.52 6.44
N ILE A 263 -33.50 1.28 7.23
CA ILE A 263 -32.47 0.75 8.14
C ILE A 263 -32.63 1.17 9.60
N GLY A 264 -33.53 2.12 9.88
CA GLY A 264 -33.65 2.72 11.20
C GLY A 264 -35.00 3.42 11.40
N ALA A 265 -35.43 3.42 12.66
CA ALA A 265 -36.57 4.19 13.15
C ALA A 265 -36.23 4.72 14.54
N HIS A 266 -36.37 6.03 14.77
CA HIS A 266 -36.14 6.69 16.05
C HIS A 266 -34.78 6.37 16.70
N GLY A 267 -33.75 6.13 15.89
CA GLY A 267 -32.38 5.84 16.36
C GLY A 267 -32.09 4.39 16.73
N THR A 268 -33.04 3.47 16.52
CA THR A 268 -32.84 2.03 16.70
C THR A 268 -33.16 1.24 15.42
N MET A 269 -32.84 -0.05 15.40
CA MET A 269 -33.30 -0.94 14.33
C MET A 269 -34.82 -1.14 14.41
N PRO A 270 -35.57 -1.08 13.28
CA PRO A 270 -37.03 -1.22 13.27
C PRO A 270 -37.54 -2.61 13.63
N TRP A 271 -36.71 -3.64 13.40
CA TRP A 271 -37.03 -5.04 13.71
C TRP A 271 -36.44 -5.49 15.04
N GLN A 272 -37.08 -6.49 15.64
CA GLN A 272 -36.60 -7.17 16.84
C GLN A 272 -36.47 -8.67 16.60
N GLY A 273 -35.57 -9.31 17.34
CA GLY A 273 -35.46 -10.78 17.35
C GLY A 273 -34.60 -11.41 16.25
N LEU A 274 -33.98 -10.62 15.35
CA LEU A 274 -33.08 -11.14 14.30
C LEU A 274 -31.67 -11.47 14.85
N ARG A 275 -31.58 -12.44 15.78
CA ARG A 275 -30.33 -12.83 16.44
C ARG A 275 -29.36 -13.54 15.48
N LYS A 276 -29.85 -14.30 14.51
CA LYS A 276 -29.01 -14.96 13.50
C LYS A 276 -28.35 -13.95 12.57
N GLU A 277 -29.07 -12.91 12.17
CA GLU A 277 -28.55 -11.78 11.40
C GLU A 277 -27.44 -11.06 12.18
N MET A 278 -27.68 -10.74 13.45
CA MET A 278 -26.68 -10.09 14.30
C MET A 278 -25.42 -10.96 14.48
N LYS A 279 -25.59 -12.29 14.59
CA LYS A 279 -24.47 -13.24 14.62
C LYS A 279 -23.71 -13.27 13.29
N TYR A 280 -24.41 -13.20 12.15
CA TYR A 280 -23.80 -13.10 10.83
C TYR A 280 -22.97 -11.81 10.73
N PHE A 281 -23.52 -10.65 11.08
CA PHE A 281 -22.79 -9.38 11.15
C PHE A 281 -21.51 -9.50 11.98
N ALA A 282 -21.63 -10.05 13.20
CA ALA A 282 -20.49 -10.22 14.10
C ALA A 282 -19.40 -11.11 13.50
N ARG A 283 -19.78 -12.28 12.95
CA ARG A 283 -18.80 -13.21 12.35
C ARG A 283 -18.15 -12.61 11.11
N VAL A 284 -18.92 -12.05 10.18
CA VAL A 284 -18.40 -11.50 8.92
C VAL A 284 -17.46 -10.32 9.16
N THR A 285 -17.80 -9.44 10.11
CA THR A 285 -16.94 -8.28 10.40
C THR A 285 -15.71 -8.65 11.23
N THR A 286 -15.69 -9.79 11.92
CA THR A 286 -14.52 -10.24 12.70
C THR A 286 -13.62 -11.19 11.92
N ARG A 287 -14.18 -12.06 11.07
CA ARG A 287 -13.44 -13.13 10.39
C ARG A 287 -12.41 -12.55 9.41
N LEU A 288 -11.17 -13.02 9.54
CA LEU A 288 -10.08 -12.64 8.65
C LEU A 288 -10.14 -13.48 7.35
N PRO A 289 -9.65 -12.95 6.22
CA PRO A 289 -9.45 -13.73 5.01
C PRO A 289 -8.58 -14.98 5.25
N PRO A 290 -8.82 -16.10 4.55
CA PRO A 290 -8.03 -17.33 4.72
C PRO A 290 -6.51 -17.17 4.50
N GLN A 291 -6.11 -16.15 3.72
CA GLN A 291 -4.71 -15.90 3.33
C GLN A 291 -3.99 -14.88 4.23
N THR A 292 -4.48 -14.64 5.45
CA THR A 292 -3.90 -13.62 6.34
C THR A 292 -2.71 -14.21 7.09
N SER A 293 -1.49 -13.87 6.64
CA SER A 293 -0.22 -14.44 7.12
C SER A 293 0.38 -13.74 8.36
N SER A 294 -0.25 -12.68 8.87
CA SER A 294 0.15 -11.94 10.08
C SER A 294 -1.03 -11.74 11.03
N PRO A 295 -0.81 -11.63 12.36
CA PRO A 295 -1.87 -11.33 13.31
C PRO A 295 -2.55 -10.02 12.89
N SER A 296 -3.80 -10.10 12.45
CA SER A 296 -4.51 -8.98 11.84
C SER A 296 -5.93 -8.81 12.38
N LEU A 297 -6.36 -7.57 12.22
CA LEU A 297 -7.64 -6.92 12.40
C LEU A 297 -8.60 -6.98 11.23
N ASN A 298 -9.91 -6.91 11.45
CA ASN A 298 -10.75 -6.09 10.57
C ASN A 298 -11.05 -4.75 11.25
N ALA A 299 -11.31 -3.71 10.46
CA ALA A 299 -11.78 -2.41 10.95
C ALA A 299 -13.29 -2.24 10.73
N VAL A 300 -13.97 -1.61 11.69
CA VAL A 300 -15.38 -1.19 11.59
C VAL A 300 -15.48 0.32 11.78
N ILE A 301 -15.98 1.00 10.76
CA ILE A 301 -16.17 2.45 10.74
C ILE A 301 -17.65 2.75 10.94
N MET A 302 -17.95 3.61 11.92
CA MET A 302 -19.31 3.99 12.22
C MET A 302 -19.46 5.45 12.64
N GLY A 303 -20.66 6.01 12.50
CA GLY A 303 -20.99 7.33 13.01
C GLY A 303 -21.32 7.32 14.50
N ARG A 304 -21.15 8.48 15.16
CA ARG A 304 -21.43 8.65 16.60
C ARG A 304 -22.80 8.11 17.04
N LYS A 305 -23.87 8.37 16.28
CA LYS A 305 -25.22 7.90 16.64
C LYS A 305 -25.33 6.36 16.62
N THR A 306 -24.67 5.71 15.67
CA THR A 306 -24.61 4.25 15.59
C THR A 306 -23.81 3.66 16.75
N TRP A 307 -22.69 4.30 17.11
CA TRP A 307 -21.94 3.94 18.31
C TRP A 307 -22.79 4.05 19.59
N ASP A 308 -23.60 5.10 19.70
CA ASP A 308 -24.49 5.35 20.84
C ASP A 308 -25.66 4.36 20.93
N SER A 309 -26.13 3.83 19.79
CA SER A 309 -27.20 2.82 19.77
C SER A 309 -26.72 1.41 20.14
N ILE A 310 -25.41 1.13 20.08
CA ILE A 310 -24.86 -0.16 20.49
C ILE A 310 -24.84 -0.23 22.03
N PRO A 311 -25.43 -1.28 22.66
CA PRO A 311 -25.42 -1.40 24.11
C PRO A 311 -24.00 -1.37 24.68
N THR A 312 -23.83 -0.69 25.82
CA THR A 312 -22.51 -0.44 26.44
C THR A 312 -21.68 -1.71 26.66
N LYS A 313 -22.33 -2.84 27.01
CA LYS A 313 -21.68 -4.15 27.19
C LYS A 313 -21.12 -4.78 25.91
N PHE A 314 -21.51 -4.27 24.74
CA PHE A 314 -21.09 -4.79 23.43
C PHE A 314 -20.20 -3.82 22.66
N ARG A 315 -19.92 -2.62 23.20
CA ARG A 315 -18.99 -1.65 22.61
C ARG A 315 -17.74 -1.48 23.50
N PRO A 316 -16.52 -1.40 22.93
CA PRO A 316 -16.20 -1.58 21.52
C PRO A 316 -16.53 -2.99 21.03
N LEU A 317 -16.80 -3.12 19.72
CA LEU A 317 -17.03 -4.41 19.10
C LEU A 317 -15.75 -5.24 19.17
N LYS A 318 -15.76 -6.32 19.95
CA LYS A 318 -14.58 -7.18 20.20
C LYS A 318 -13.92 -7.67 18.92
N ASP A 319 -12.60 -7.83 18.97
CA ASP A 319 -11.73 -8.38 17.91
C ASP A 319 -11.77 -7.59 16.59
N ARG A 320 -12.06 -6.29 16.67
CA ARG A 320 -12.12 -5.36 15.55
C ARG A 320 -11.59 -3.99 15.95
N LEU A 321 -10.98 -3.27 15.01
CA LEU A 321 -10.63 -1.87 15.20
C LEU A 321 -11.90 -1.05 15.06
N ASN A 322 -12.34 -0.42 16.16
CA ASN A 322 -13.54 0.41 16.15
C ASN A 322 -13.16 1.86 15.86
N ILE A 323 -13.66 2.43 14.76
CA ILE A 323 -13.44 3.83 14.39
C ILE A 323 -14.79 4.56 14.40
N VAL A 324 -14.90 5.59 15.24
CA VAL A 324 -16.12 6.37 15.44
C VAL A 324 -15.93 7.78 14.89
N ILE A 325 -16.76 8.13 13.92
CA ILE A 325 -16.78 9.45 13.30
C ILE A 325 -17.68 10.38 14.11
N SER A 326 -17.10 11.47 14.62
CA SER A 326 -17.82 12.53 15.35
C SER A 326 -17.25 13.90 15.01
N ARG A 327 -18.10 14.88 14.74
CA ARG A 327 -17.69 16.29 14.49
C ARG A 327 -16.94 16.92 15.67
N SER A 328 -17.13 16.40 16.88
CA SER A 328 -16.47 16.87 18.10
C SER A 328 -15.12 16.18 18.37
N ALA A 329 -14.70 15.23 17.54
CA ALA A 329 -13.40 14.58 17.67
C ALA A 329 -12.26 15.56 17.32
N PRO A 330 -10.99 15.28 17.67
CA PRO A 330 -9.85 16.07 17.20
C PRO A 330 -9.70 16.03 15.67
N SER A 331 -9.19 17.11 15.07
CA SER A 331 -8.92 17.21 13.63
C SER A 331 -7.65 16.49 13.19
N THR A 332 -6.84 16.05 14.16
CA THR A 332 -5.61 15.28 13.94
C THR A 332 -5.83 13.80 14.24
N LEU A 333 -5.05 12.95 13.58
CA LEU A 333 -5.06 11.51 13.89
C LEU A 333 -4.55 11.28 15.32
N PRO A 334 -5.17 10.38 16.09
CA PRO A 334 -4.67 9.99 17.40
C PRO A 334 -3.39 9.16 17.25
N GLU A 335 -2.36 9.48 18.05
CA GLU A 335 -1.05 8.80 18.01
C GLU A 335 -1.12 7.39 18.60
N THR A 336 -1.84 7.22 19.71
CA THR A 336 -2.08 5.96 20.40
C THR A 336 -3.52 5.91 20.90
N VAL A 337 -4.17 4.76 20.75
CA VAL A 337 -5.52 4.52 21.29
C VAL A 337 -5.46 3.24 22.08
N GLU A 338 -5.90 3.29 23.34
CA GLU A 338 -6.03 2.11 24.18
C GLU A 338 -6.96 1.08 23.49
N PRO A 339 -6.63 -0.22 23.50
CA PRO A 339 -7.46 -1.25 22.86
C PRO A 339 -8.91 -1.31 23.36
N SER A 340 -9.17 -0.78 24.55
CA SER A 340 -10.50 -0.71 25.18
C SER A 340 -11.36 0.47 24.69
N GLU A 341 -10.82 1.41 23.94
CA GLU A 341 -11.52 2.61 23.46
C GLU A 341 -11.62 2.63 21.93
N PRO A 342 -12.69 3.22 21.36
CA PRO A 342 -12.73 3.45 19.93
C PRO A 342 -11.77 4.57 19.52
N VAL A 343 -11.23 4.44 18.33
CA VAL A 343 -10.55 5.54 17.64
C VAL A 343 -11.61 6.58 17.27
N ARG A 344 -11.42 7.85 17.66
CA ARG A 344 -12.35 8.93 17.33
C ARG A 344 -11.73 9.87 16.30
N VAL A 345 -12.44 10.10 15.21
CA VAL A 345 -11.99 10.98 14.12
C VAL A 345 -13.12 11.88 13.63
N GLN A 346 -12.78 13.00 12.99
CA GLN A 346 -13.79 13.98 12.54
C GLN A 346 -14.52 13.61 11.25
N SER A 347 -13.93 12.74 10.41
CA SER A 347 -14.47 12.46 9.09
C SER A 347 -14.16 11.03 8.61
N LEU A 348 -14.85 10.61 7.54
CA LEU A 348 -14.60 9.32 6.91
C LEU A 348 -13.19 9.27 6.30
N GLU A 349 -12.71 10.38 5.74
CA GLU A 349 -11.37 10.49 5.18
C GLU A 349 -10.30 10.23 6.23
N LEU A 350 -10.44 10.83 7.42
CA LEU A 350 -9.53 10.58 8.55
C LEU A 350 -9.66 9.14 9.07
N ALA A 351 -10.86 8.55 9.06
CA ALA A 351 -11.04 7.14 9.43
C ALA A 351 -10.27 6.20 8.48
N LEU A 352 -10.35 6.47 7.18
CA LEU A 352 -9.62 5.73 6.17
C LEU A 352 -8.12 5.97 6.26
N GLN A 353 -7.69 7.20 6.53
CA GLN A 353 -6.29 7.52 6.74
C GLN A 353 -5.73 6.77 7.96
N TYR A 354 -6.45 6.75 9.08
CA TYR A 354 -6.07 5.98 10.26
C TYR A 354 -6.00 4.48 9.98
N ALA A 355 -6.99 3.92 9.27
CA ALA A 355 -6.95 2.51 8.88
C ALA A 355 -5.73 2.19 8.00
N ARG A 356 -5.30 3.12 7.13
CA ARG A 356 -4.10 3.00 6.29
C ARG A 356 -2.79 3.06 7.06
N THR A 357 -2.75 3.74 8.21
CA THR A 357 -1.51 3.78 9.02
C THR A 357 -1.27 2.48 9.79
N ARG A 358 -2.26 1.57 9.82
CA ARG A 358 -2.22 0.30 10.53
C ARG A 358 -1.87 -0.81 9.53
N ASN A 359 -0.81 -1.56 9.82
CA ASN A 359 -0.33 -2.67 8.98
C ASN A 359 -1.01 -4.02 9.31
N ASP A 360 -1.86 -4.03 10.33
CA ASP A 360 -2.59 -5.19 10.82
C ASP A 360 -4.09 -5.06 10.52
N ILE A 361 -4.49 -4.38 9.44
CA ILE A 361 -5.90 -4.29 9.02
C ILE A 361 -6.10 -5.03 7.68
N SER A 362 -6.89 -6.10 7.71
CA SER A 362 -7.17 -6.95 6.55
C SER A 362 -8.36 -6.47 5.72
N ARG A 363 -9.48 -6.09 6.36
CA ARG A 363 -10.66 -5.53 5.70
C ARG A 363 -11.21 -4.33 6.45
N VAL A 364 -11.84 -3.41 5.71
CA VAL A 364 -12.50 -2.22 6.27
C VAL A 364 -14.00 -2.31 5.99
N PHE A 365 -14.78 -2.38 7.06
CA PHE A 365 -16.23 -2.39 7.02
C PHE A 365 -16.79 -1.03 7.40
N VAL A 366 -17.72 -0.51 6.59
CA VAL A 366 -18.57 0.61 7.00
C VAL A 366 -19.87 0.02 7.52
N ILE A 367 -20.21 0.31 8.77
CA ILE A 367 -21.37 -0.28 9.47
C ILE A 367 -22.47 0.76 9.79
N GLY A 368 -22.36 1.94 9.16
CA GLY A 368 -23.38 2.99 9.18
C GLY A 368 -23.13 4.12 10.19
N GLY A 369 -24.09 4.97 10.51
CA GLY A 369 -25.45 5.02 9.96
C GLY A 369 -25.55 5.71 8.59
N ALA A 370 -26.76 6.12 8.21
CA ALA A 370 -27.09 6.63 6.87
C ALA A 370 -26.11 7.69 6.33
N GLN A 371 -25.68 8.66 7.14
CA GLN A 371 -24.73 9.69 6.70
C GLN A 371 -23.34 9.12 6.37
N ILE A 372 -22.89 8.11 7.12
CA ILE A 372 -21.60 7.47 6.86
C ILE A 372 -21.71 6.54 5.66
N TYR A 373 -22.85 5.85 5.49
CA TYR A 373 -23.15 5.10 4.28
C TYR A 373 -23.16 5.98 3.02
N ASP A 374 -23.87 7.12 3.06
CA ASP A 374 -23.92 8.10 1.96
C ASP A 374 -22.51 8.58 1.57
N ALA A 375 -21.71 8.96 2.56
CA ALA A 375 -20.34 9.39 2.34
C ALA A 375 -19.48 8.25 1.74
N ALA A 376 -19.62 7.03 2.25
CA ALA A 376 -18.84 5.89 1.78
C ALA A 376 -19.21 5.49 0.35
N LEU A 377 -20.50 5.41 -0.01
CA LEU A 377 -20.96 5.03 -1.35
C LEU A 377 -20.43 5.96 -2.47
N LYS A 378 -20.16 7.23 -2.13
CA LYS A 378 -19.59 8.23 -3.05
C LYS A 378 -18.09 8.03 -3.32
N LEU A 379 -17.40 7.21 -2.53
CA LEU A 379 -15.97 6.98 -2.70
C LEU A 379 -15.69 5.95 -3.81
N PRO A 380 -14.59 6.13 -4.58
CA PRO A 380 -14.11 5.10 -5.50
C PRO A 380 -13.77 3.79 -4.82
N SER A 381 -13.31 3.84 -3.56
CA SER A 381 -12.95 2.67 -2.77
C SER A 381 -14.13 1.85 -2.26
N ALA A 382 -15.38 2.33 -2.41
CA ALA A 382 -16.57 1.53 -2.07
C ALA A 382 -16.77 0.43 -3.11
N ARG A 383 -16.24 -0.76 -2.80
CA ARG A 383 -16.18 -1.87 -3.74
C ARG A 383 -17.35 -2.84 -3.58
N ARG A 384 -17.87 -2.98 -2.36
CA ARG A 384 -18.79 -4.06 -2.00
C ARG A 384 -19.87 -3.61 -1.01
N ILE A 385 -21.06 -4.17 -1.15
CA ILE A 385 -22.16 -4.07 -0.18
C ILE A 385 -22.58 -5.48 0.19
N LEU A 386 -22.58 -5.78 1.49
CA LEU A 386 -23.21 -6.96 2.07
C LEU A 386 -24.56 -6.52 2.63
N LEU A 387 -25.62 -6.88 1.92
CA LEU A 387 -26.98 -6.49 2.24
C LEU A 387 -27.73 -7.67 2.83
N THR A 388 -28.18 -7.56 4.08
CA THR A 388 -29.26 -8.39 4.59
C THR A 388 -30.58 -7.77 4.12
N SER A 389 -31.18 -8.32 3.07
CA SER A 389 -32.44 -7.86 2.47
C SER A 389 -33.62 -8.40 3.28
N ILE A 390 -34.22 -7.56 4.11
CA ILE A 390 -35.38 -7.89 4.95
C ILE A 390 -36.66 -7.73 4.13
N GLU A 391 -37.44 -8.80 4.05
CA GLU A 391 -38.62 -8.85 3.20
C GLU A 391 -39.87 -8.21 3.81
N ARG A 392 -39.86 -8.02 5.12
CA ARG A 392 -40.96 -7.38 5.85
C ARG A 392 -40.81 -5.86 5.81
N ASP A 393 -41.92 -5.17 5.60
CA ASP A 393 -41.98 -3.72 5.71
C ASP A 393 -42.09 -3.29 7.18
N PHE A 394 -41.35 -2.25 7.53
CA PHE A 394 -41.36 -1.58 8.83
C PHE A 394 -41.44 -0.07 8.60
N ASP A 395 -42.07 0.66 9.53
CA ASP A 395 -42.04 2.11 9.50
C ASP A 395 -40.61 2.59 9.81
N CYS A 396 -40.01 3.31 8.86
CA CYS A 396 -38.59 3.68 8.87
C CYS A 396 -38.45 5.19 8.62
N ASP A 397 -37.61 5.86 9.42
CA ASP A 397 -37.25 7.27 9.22
C ASP A 397 -35.84 7.44 8.62
N THR A 398 -35.08 6.36 8.55
CA THR A 398 -33.68 6.34 8.12
C THR A 398 -33.48 5.26 7.06
N PHE A 399 -32.89 5.64 5.93
CA PHE A 399 -32.74 4.79 4.76
C PHE A 399 -31.27 4.64 4.34
N PHE A 400 -30.92 3.48 3.79
CA PHE A 400 -29.64 3.22 3.15
C PHE A 400 -29.63 3.86 1.75
N PRO A 401 -28.74 4.84 1.49
CA PRO A 401 -28.83 5.70 0.31
C PRO A 401 -28.16 5.05 -0.92
N VAL A 402 -28.61 3.84 -1.28
CA VAL A 402 -28.11 3.09 -2.44
C VAL A 402 -29.15 3.03 -3.56
N ASP A 403 -28.68 3.11 -4.80
CA ASP A 403 -29.46 2.73 -5.97
C ASP A 403 -28.92 1.43 -6.56
N LEU A 404 -29.58 0.31 -6.23
CA LEU A 404 -29.24 -1.01 -6.77
C LEU A 404 -29.79 -1.24 -8.19
N LYS A 405 -30.68 -0.38 -8.68
CA LYS A 405 -31.32 -0.52 -10.01
C LYS A 405 -30.61 0.30 -11.08
N GLY A 406 -29.88 1.35 -10.70
CA GLY A 406 -29.14 2.24 -11.59
C GLY A 406 -27.92 1.65 -12.31
N GLY A 407 -27.72 0.33 -12.30
CA GLY A 407 -26.66 -0.37 -13.04
C GLY A 407 -25.25 -0.26 -12.46
N VAL A 408 -25.03 0.60 -11.45
CA VAL A 408 -23.73 0.77 -10.78
C VAL A 408 -23.35 -0.43 -9.91
N TRP A 409 -24.33 -1.18 -9.41
CA TRP A 409 -24.13 -2.33 -8.53
C TRP A 409 -24.63 -3.60 -9.19
N ARG A 410 -23.78 -4.63 -9.19
CA ARG A 410 -24.10 -5.96 -9.69
C ARG A 410 -24.23 -6.92 -8.51
N ARG A 411 -25.37 -7.60 -8.42
CA ARG A 411 -25.56 -8.69 -7.47
C ARG A 411 -24.66 -9.86 -7.86
N ARG A 412 -23.94 -10.40 -6.88
CA ARG A 412 -23.05 -11.55 -7.01
C ARG A 412 -23.77 -12.84 -6.61
N SER A 413 -23.22 -13.97 -7.05
CA SER A 413 -23.82 -15.27 -6.75
C SER A 413 -23.69 -15.61 -5.26
N ARG A 414 -24.48 -16.60 -4.82
CA ARG A 414 -24.42 -17.12 -3.44
C ARG A 414 -23.05 -17.72 -3.15
N GLU A 415 -22.49 -18.46 -4.09
CA GLU A 415 -21.18 -19.11 -3.97
C GLU A 415 -20.08 -18.05 -3.77
N GLU A 416 -20.15 -16.95 -4.51
CA GLU A 416 -19.21 -15.84 -4.37
C GLU A 416 -19.35 -15.12 -3.02
N LEU A 417 -20.58 -14.95 -2.52
CA LEU A 417 -20.84 -14.43 -1.18
C LEU A 417 -20.22 -15.34 -0.12
N GLN A 418 -20.46 -16.65 -0.21
CA GLN A 418 -19.92 -17.64 0.73
C GLN A 418 -18.39 -17.68 0.68
N GLN A 419 -17.79 -17.69 -0.51
CA GLN A 419 -16.35 -17.66 -0.68
C GLN A 419 -15.72 -16.40 -0.07
N TRP A 420 -16.34 -15.24 -0.26
CA TRP A 420 -15.79 -13.98 0.24
C TRP A 420 -15.97 -13.81 1.76
N THR A 421 -17.14 -14.18 2.29
CA THR A 421 -17.45 -14.04 3.74
C THR A 421 -16.92 -15.20 4.58
N GLY A 422 -16.71 -16.36 3.98
CA GLY A 422 -16.50 -17.63 4.68
C GLY A 422 -17.75 -18.17 5.39
N GLU A 423 -18.91 -17.54 5.23
CA GLU A 423 -20.16 -18.01 5.85
C GLU A 423 -20.86 -19.04 4.96
N GLU A 424 -21.57 -19.98 5.59
CA GLU A 424 -22.56 -20.79 4.90
C GLU A 424 -23.89 -20.03 4.89
N VAL A 425 -24.41 -19.80 3.69
CA VAL A 425 -25.68 -19.11 3.47
C VAL A 425 -26.65 -20.13 2.89
N GLU A 426 -27.85 -20.25 3.46
CA GLU A 426 -28.88 -21.20 3.00
C GLU A 426 -29.55 -20.72 1.70
N GLU A 427 -29.99 -21.67 0.87
CA GLU A 427 -30.77 -21.38 -0.34
C GLU A 427 -32.19 -20.95 0.05
N GLY A 428 -32.68 -19.86 -0.53
CA GLY A 428 -34.05 -19.37 -0.26
C GLY A 428 -34.19 -18.45 0.96
N GLY A 429 -33.08 -18.04 1.58
CA GLY A 429 -33.08 -17.06 2.67
C GLY A 429 -33.25 -17.67 4.06
N GLN A 430 -33.43 -16.83 5.07
CA GLN A 430 -33.67 -17.22 6.46
C GLN A 430 -34.96 -16.61 6.98
N GLU A 431 -35.57 -17.27 7.96
CA GLU A 431 -36.70 -16.73 8.71
C GLU A 431 -36.39 -16.73 10.21
N GLU A 432 -36.58 -15.58 10.86
CA GLU A 432 -36.46 -15.44 12.31
C GLU A 432 -37.50 -14.44 12.81
N ALA A 433 -38.16 -14.73 13.92
CA ALA A 433 -39.21 -13.88 14.51
C ALA A 433 -40.30 -13.44 13.50
N GLY A 434 -40.71 -14.35 12.60
CA GLY A 434 -41.71 -14.09 11.56
C GLY A 434 -41.27 -13.07 10.51
N THR A 435 -39.96 -12.90 10.33
CA THR A 435 -39.36 -11.99 9.35
C THR A 435 -38.41 -12.78 8.47
N LYS A 436 -38.71 -12.82 7.17
CA LYS A 436 -37.85 -13.41 6.15
C LYS A 436 -36.79 -12.41 5.71
N TYR A 437 -35.57 -12.89 5.50
CA TYR A 437 -34.48 -12.07 4.97
C TYR A 437 -33.47 -12.92 4.20
N GLU A 438 -32.74 -12.27 3.31
CA GLU A 438 -31.73 -12.90 2.46
C GLU A 438 -30.40 -12.17 2.60
N PHE A 439 -29.29 -12.91 2.74
CA PHE A 439 -27.96 -12.34 2.65
C PHE A 439 -27.54 -12.20 1.19
N GLN A 440 -27.16 -10.99 0.81
CA GLN A 440 -26.79 -10.65 -0.56
C GLN A 440 -25.42 -9.97 -0.58
N MET A 441 -24.69 -10.17 -1.67
CA MET A 441 -23.47 -9.45 -1.97
C MET A 441 -23.64 -8.68 -3.27
N TRP A 442 -23.35 -7.39 -3.22
CA TRP A 442 -23.35 -6.52 -4.39
C TRP A 442 -21.95 -5.96 -4.57
N GLU A 443 -21.50 -5.90 -5.81
CA GLU A 443 -20.21 -5.36 -6.19
C GLU A 443 -20.39 -4.20 -7.16
N LYS A 444 -19.58 -3.16 -6.99
CA LYS A 444 -19.59 -2.01 -7.89
C LYS A 444 -19.09 -2.45 -9.26
N VAL A 445 -19.81 -2.08 -10.32
CA VAL A 445 -19.41 -2.31 -11.71
C VAL A 445 -18.35 -1.26 -12.05
N GLU A 446 -17.20 -1.72 -12.55
CA GLU A 446 -16.08 -0.86 -12.99
C GLU A 446 -16.42 -0.07 -14.26
#